data_AF-A0A0C2H051-F1
#
_entry.id   AF-A0A0C2H051-F1
#
_cell.length_a   1.000
_cell.length_b   1.000
_cell.length_c   1.000
_cell.angle_alpha   90.00
_cell.angle_beta   90.00
_cell.angle_gamma   90.00
#
_symmetry.space_group_name_H-M   'P 1'
#
loop_
_entity.id
_entity.type
_entity.pdbx_description
1 polymer ?
#
loop_
_entity_poly.entity_id
_entity_poly.type
_entity_poly.pdbx_seq_one_letter_code
_entity_poly.pdbx_strand_id
1 'polypeptide(L)'
;LFRNPYSDTYGIQHFDKHAKDYGRPPPGSKTEARGIKAGVHVCREILFLCETINENAEGEEPNKWIKFGKLFYVYSFYSDKVSQLFSY
;
A
#
# COMPACT_ATOMS: atom_id res chain seq x y z
N LEU A 1 -24.16 -5.95 -6.62
CA LEU A 1 -25.26 -5.69 -5.67
C LEU A 1 -24.69 -5.73 -4.26
N PHE A 2 -24.60 -4.58 -3.60
CA PHE A 2 -24.16 -4.48 -2.21
C PHE A 2 -25.30 -5.03 -1.34
N ARG A 3 -25.15 -6.24 -0.78
CA ARG A 3 -26.16 -6.79 0.14
C ARG A 3 -25.84 -6.26 1.54
N ASN A 4 -26.83 -5.64 2.17
CA ASN A 4 -26.70 -5.09 3.52
C ASN A 4 -26.37 -6.24 4.51
N PRO A 5 -25.24 -6.18 5.23
CA PRO A 5 -24.83 -7.22 6.19
C PRO A 5 -25.74 -7.33 7.43
N TYR A 6 -26.65 -6.38 7.64
CA TYR A 6 -27.64 -6.40 8.73
C TYR A 6 -29.06 -6.78 8.25
N SER A 7 -29.23 -7.23 7.01
CA SER A 7 -30.53 -7.71 6.51
C SER A 7 -30.75 -9.17 6.87
N ASP A 8 -32.00 -9.55 7.17
CA ASP A 8 -32.42 -10.93 7.37
C ASP A 8 -32.16 -11.85 6.16
N THR A 9 -31.87 -11.27 5.00
CA THR A 9 -31.50 -12.00 3.76
C THR A 9 -29.99 -12.16 3.56
N TYR A 10 -29.16 -11.69 4.51
CA TYR A 10 -27.71 -11.76 4.42
C TYR A 10 -27.20 -13.12 4.92
N GLY A 11 -26.92 -14.01 3.98
CA GLY A 11 -26.21 -15.26 4.28
C GLY A 11 -24.74 -15.00 4.59
N ILE A 12 -24.25 -15.53 5.72
CA ILE A 12 -22.83 -15.54 6.06
C ILE A 12 -22.08 -16.30 4.95
N GLN A 13 -21.07 -15.68 4.35
CA GLN A 13 -20.24 -16.35 3.34
C GLN A 13 -19.37 -17.40 4.03
N HIS A 14 -19.63 -18.67 3.75
CA HIS A 14 -18.78 -19.76 4.21
C HIS A 14 -17.71 -20.04 3.16
N PHE A 15 -16.45 -19.85 3.52
CA PHE A 15 -15.30 -20.16 2.67
C PHE A 15 -14.73 -21.52 3.05
N ASP A 16 -14.28 -22.29 2.05
CA ASP A 16 -13.54 -23.53 2.27
C ASP A 16 -12.07 -23.22 2.55
N LYS A 17 -11.66 -23.43 3.80
CA LYS A 17 -10.28 -23.22 4.28
C LYS A 17 -9.23 -24.16 3.67
N HIS A 18 -9.66 -25.25 3.03
CA HIS A 18 -8.78 -26.21 2.37
C HIS A 18 -8.64 -25.95 0.86
N ALA A 19 -9.39 -24.98 0.32
CA ALA A 19 -9.28 -24.60 -1.07
C ALA A 19 -7.87 -24.04 -1.38
N LYS A 20 -7.33 -24.40 -2.55
CA LYS A 20 -6.00 -23.98 -3.00
C LYS A 20 -5.86 -22.46 -3.12
N ASP A 21 -6.97 -21.78 -3.39
CA ASP A 21 -7.12 -20.34 -3.54
C ASP A 21 -7.77 -19.67 -2.33
N TYR A 22 -7.89 -20.37 -1.20
CA TYR A 22 -8.35 -19.78 0.05
C TYR A 22 -7.53 -18.54 0.42
N GLY A 23 -8.20 -17.46 0.78
CA GLY A 23 -7.57 -16.17 1.08
C GLY A 23 -7.16 -15.35 -0.14
N ARG A 24 -7.36 -15.84 -1.37
CA ARG A 24 -7.20 -15.04 -2.59
C ARG A 24 -8.54 -14.50 -3.07
N PRO A 25 -8.55 -13.26 -3.60
CA PRO A 25 -9.75 -12.77 -4.27
C PRO A 25 -10.06 -13.64 -5.50
N PRO A 26 -11.34 -13.85 -5.85
CA PRO A 26 -11.69 -14.59 -7.04
C PRO A 26 -11.07 -13.96 -8.30
N PRO A 27 -10.55 -14.78 -9.25
CA PRO A 27 -10.02 -14.27 -10.50
C PRO A 27 -11.06 -13.43 -11.27
N GLY A 28 -10.63 -12.30 -11.83
CA GLY A 28 -11.48 -11.33 -12.52
C GLY A 28 -12.34 -10.46 -11.60
N SER A 29 -12.27 -10.64 -10.28
CA SER A 29 -13.07 -9.84 -9.35
C SER A 29 -12.54 -8.41 -9.20
N LYS A 30 -13.43 -7.48 -8.82
CA LYS A 30 -13.01 -6.11 -8.45
C LYS A 30 -12.02 -6.10 -7.29
N THR A 31 -12.06 -7.09 -6.40
CA THR A 31 -11.12 -7.20 -5.27
C THR A 31 -9.72 -7.57 -5.76
N GLU A 32 -9.60 -8.49 -6.71
CA GLU A 32 -8.32 -8.82 -7.35
C GLU A 32 -7.73 -7.59 -8.04
N ALA A 33 -8.53 -6.90 -8.87
CA ALA A 33 -8.10 -5.69 -9.56
C ALA A 33 -7.62 -4.59 -8.59
N ARG A 34 -8.31 -4.40 -7.45
CA ARG A 34 -7.88 -3.48 -6.40
C ARG A 34 -6.57 -3.93 -5.75
N GLY A 35 -6.40 -5.23 -5.48
CA GLY A 35 -5.17 -5.78 -4.93
C GLY A 35 -3.96 -5.55 -5.84
N ILE A 36 -4.12 -5.81 -7.14
CA ILE A 36 -3.08 -5.53 -8.15
C ILE A 36 -2.74 -4.04 -8.18
N LYS A 37 -3.76 -3.17 -8.25
CA LYS A 37 -3.55 -1.71 -8.27
C LYS A 37 -2.86 -1.21 -7.00
N ALA A 38 -3.22 -1.74 -5.83
CA ALA A 38 -2.59 -1.40 -4.56
C ALA A 38 -1.12 -1.85 -4.53
N GLY A 39 -0.83 -3.07 -5.00
CA GLY A 39 0.54 -3.57 -5.11
C GLY A 39 1.41 -2.68 -6.01
N VAL A 40 0.92 -2.35 -7.22
CA VAL A 40 1.60 -1.43 -8.14
C VAL A 40 1.84 -0.06 -7.50
N HIS A 41 0.84 0.47 -6.79
CA HIS A 41 0.97 1.76 -6.12
C HIS A 41 2.04 1.73 -5.03
N VAL A 42 2.04 0.72 -4.15
CA VAL A 42 3.05 0.56 -3.08
C VAL A 42 4.45 0.41 -3.66
N CYS A 43 4.63 -0.40 -4.72
CA CYS A 43 5.93 -0.53 -5.37
C CYS A 43 6.45 0.80 -5.93
N ARG A 44 5.56 1.63 -6.51
CA ARG A 44 5.94 2.97 -6.99
C ARG A 44 6.35 3.91 -5.86
N GLU A 45 5.64 3.88 -4.72
CA GLU A 45 6.03 4.68 -3.54
C GLU A 45 7.41 4.26 -3.01
N ILE A 46 7.71 2.95 -2.99
CA ILE A 46 9.02 2.44 -2.57
C ILE A 46 10.12 2.91 -3.52
N LEU A 47 9.90 2.82 -4.83
CA LEU A 47 10.87 3.31 -5.83
C LEU A 47 11.12 4.81 -5.66
N PHE A 48 10.06 5.60 -5.53
CA PHE A 48 10.15 7.04 -5.31
C PHE A 48 10.91 7.38 -4.01
N LEU A 49 10.67 6.63 -2.93
CA LEU A 49 11.42 6.78 -1.68
C LEU A 49 12.92 6.49 -1.89
N CYS A 50 13.25 5.39 -2.58
CA CYS A 50 14.64 5.03 -2.86
C CYS A 50 15.35 6.09 -3.73
N GLU A 51 14.68 6.61 -4.76
CA GLU A 51 15.18 7.70 -5.60
C GLU A 51 15.41 8.97 -4.78
N THR A 52 14.42 9.36 -3.97
CA THR A 52 14.51 10.52 -3.06
C THR A 52 15.70 10.39 -2.11
N ILE A 53 15.90 9.20 -1.51
CA ILE A 53 17.05 8.95 -0.65
C ILE A 53 18.35 9.06 -1.46
N ASN A 54 18.44 8.43 -2.63
CA ASN A 54 19.66 8.43 -3.42
C ASN A 54 20.07 9.83 -3.90
N GLU A 55 19.11 10.70 -4.21
CA GLU A 55 19.33 12.10 -4.62
C GLU A 55 19.70 13.02 -3.46
N ASN A 56 19.16 12.76 -2.27
CA ASN A 56 19.31 13.65 -1.11
C ASN A 56 20.28 13.14 -0.04
N ALA A 57 20.81 11.93 -0.22
CA ALA A 57 21.79 11.32 0.68
C ALA A 57 23.13 12.06 0.65
N GLU A 58 23.81 11.99 1.77
CA GLU A 58 25.16 12.49 2.00
C GLU A 58 26.13 11.30 2.08
N GLY A 59 27.41 11.58 1.86
CA GLY A 59 28.45 10.54 1.80
C GLY A 59 28.67 9.98 0.38
N GLU A 60 29.59 9.04 0.30
CA GLU A 60 30.03 8.38 -0.94
C GLU A 60 29.61 6.91 -0.90
N GLU A 61 29.46 6.31 -2.07
CA GLU A 61 29.15 4.88 -2.19
C GLU A 61 30.28 4.03 -1.59
N PRO A 62 29.99 2.97 -0.81
CA PRO A 62 28.68 2.38 -0.51
C PRO A 62 27.95 2.99 0.71
N ASN A 63 28.55 3.94 1.40
CA ASN A 63 28.09 4.45 2.70
C ASN A 63 27.27 5.74 2.58
N LYS A 64 26.28 5.74 1.69
CA LYS A 64 25.31 6.84 1.60
C LYS A 64 24.34 6.81 2.78
N TRP A 65 24.01 7.98 3.32
CA TRP A 65 23.09 8.11 4.44
C TRP A 65 22.26 9.40 4.34
N ILE A 66 21.10 9.43 4.98
CA ILE A 66 20.25 10.63 5.06
C ILE A 66 19.65 10.74 6.46
N LYS A 67 19.56 11.97 6.98
CA LYS A 67 18.88 12.21 8.26
C LYS A 67 17.37 12.02 8.08
N PHE A 68 16.73 11.35 9.04
CA PHE A 68 15.29 11.12 9.04
C PHE A 68 14.48 12.42 8.84
N GLY A 69 14.84 13.52 9.53
CA GLY A 69 14.13 14.79 9.39
C GLY A 69 14.17 15.38 7.97
N LYS A 70 15.33 15.28 7.30
CA LYS A 70 15.50 15.72 5.90
C LYS A 70 14.67 14.84 4.96
N LEU A 71 14.76 13.52 5.14
CA LEU A 71 13.98 12.55 4.37
C LEU A 71 12.48 12.78 4.54
N PHE A 72 12.01 12.95 5.77
CA PHE A 72 10.61 13.18 6.10
C PHE A 72 10.09 14.47 5.45
N TYR A 73 10.85 15.56 5.52
CA TYR A 73 10.45 16.83 4.91
C TYR A 73 10.32 16.73 3.38
N VAL A 74 11.33 16.15 2.71
CA VAL A 74 11.32 15.99 1.26
C VAL A 74 10.21 15.02 0.83
N TYR A 75 10.09 13.87 1.49
CA TYR A 75 9.06 12.89 1.16
C TYR A 75 7.64 13.42 1.40
N SER A 76 7.41 14.17 2.49
CA SER A 76 6.09 14.74 2.78
C SER A 76 5.67 15.84 1.81
N PHE A 77 6.63 16.53 1.18
CA PHE A 77 6.34 17.51 0.14
C PHE A 77 5.82 16.86 -1.15
N TYR A 78 6.27 15.64 -1.45
CA TYR A 78 5.93 14.93 -2.69
C TYR A 78 4.88 13.82 -2.52
N SER A 79 4.69 13.28 -1.31
CA SER A 79 3.72 12.21 -1.02
C SER A 79 2.60 12.72 -0.10
N ASP A 80 1.42 12.94 -0.68
CA ASP A 80 0.17 13.31 0.01
C ASP A 80 -0.22 12.36 1.15
N LYS A 81 0.36 11.15 1.20
CA LYS A 81 -0.04 10.08 2.12
C LYS A 81 0.50 10.25 3.53
N VAL A 82 1.68 10.84 3.70
CA VAL A 82 2.28 11.04 5.05
C VAL A 82 1.59 12.18 5.79
N SER A 83 1.14 13.21 5.07
CA SER A 83 0.34 14.31 5.59
C SER A 83 -0.95 13.85 6.27
N GLN A 84 -1.53 12.73 5.83
CA GLN A 84 -2.79 12.21 6.33
C GLN A 84 -2.63 11.29 7.57
N LEU A 85 -1.43 10.74 7.81
CA LEU A 85 -1.15 9.88 8.96
C LEU A 85 -0.82 10.67 10.25
N PHE A 86 -0.31 11.90 10.11
CA PHE A 86 0.06 12.76 11.25
C PHE A 86 -0.93 13.89 11.55
N SER A 87 -2.08 13.94 10.86
CA SER A 87 -3.13 14.95 11.09
C SER A 87 -4.28 14.46 12.00
N TYR A 88 -4.04 13.42 12.82
CA TYR A 88 -4.98 12.93 13.84
C TYR A 88 -4.42 13.09 15.24
#